data_AF-A0A183TC01-F1
#
_entry.id   AF-A0A183TC01-F1
#
_cell.length_a   1.000
_cell.length_b   1.000
_cell.length_c   1.000
_cell.angle_alpha   90.00
_cell.angle_beta   90.00
_cell.angle_gamma   90.00
#
_symmetry.space_group_name_H-M   'P 1'
#
loop_
_entity.id
_entity.type
_entity.pdbx_description
1 polymer ?
#
loop_
_entity_poly.entity_id
_entity_poly.type
_entity_poly.pdbx_seq_one_letter_code
_entity_poly.pdbx_strand_id
1 'polypeptide(L)'
;MGSPLGPFLANVFKCKIKKMSIEYTIAELHFYDRYGDDIFCLTDHNIDTEVLARKLNSVYLSLKVSAEPEMNNEIGFLDVLLHRQEDEAIQCRVFRRKTW
;
A
#
# COMPACT_ATOMS: atom_id res chain seq x y z
N MET A 1 -11.82 -16.32 6.08
CA MET A 1 -10.67 -17.13 5.65
C MET A 1 -10.79 -18.52 6.26
N GLY A 2 -11.24 -19.52 5.50
CA GLY A 2 -11.45 -20.88 6.04
C GLY A 2 -10.68 -21.98 5.30
N SER A 3 -10.13 -21.69 4.12
CA SER A 3 -9.31 -22.62 3.35
C SER A 3 -7.82 -22.32 3.59
N PRO A 4 -6.99 -23.35 3.87
CA PRO A 4 -5.54 -23.17 4.04
C PRO A 4 -4.85 -22.70 2.75
N LEU A 5 -5.44 -22.96 1.58
CA LEU A 5 -4.88 -22.55 0.28
C LEU A 5 -5.40 -21.19 -0.20
N GLY A 6 -6.49 -20.69 0.39
CA GLY A 6 -7.13 -19.44 -0.03
C GLY A 6 -6.16 -18.25 -0.07
N PRO A 7 -5.42 -17.96 1.02
CA PRO A 7 -4.47 -16.85 1.05
C PRO A 7 -3.35 -16.99 0.01
N PHE A 8 -2.85 -18.22 -0.21
CA PHE A 8 -1.81 -18.48 -1.19
C PHE A 8 -2.30 -18.19 -2.62
N LEU A 9 -3.46 -18.72 -3.00
CA LEU A 9 -4.04 -18.50 -4.32
C LEU A 9 -4.39 -17.03 -4.55
N ALA A 10 -4.93 -16.35 -3.54
CA ALA A 10 -5.16 -14.90 -3.59
C ALA A 10 -3.85 -14.13 -3.83
N ASN A 11 -2.77 -14.55 -3.16
CA ASN A 11 -1.46 -13.92 -3.34
C ASN A 11 -0.89 -14.13 -4.75
N VAL A 12 -1.00 -15.34 -5.30
CA VAL A 12 -0.57 -15.67 -6.68
C VAL A 12 -1.35 -14.85 -7.70
N PHE A 13 -2.67 -14.74 -7.55
CA PHE A 13 -3.50 -13.94 -8.44
C PHE A 13 -3.10 -12.46 -8.42
N LYS A 14 -2.91 -11.88 -7.23
CA LYS A 14 -2.43 -10.50 -7.08
C LYS A 14 -1.04 -10.28 -7.70
N CYS A 15 -0.10 -11.21 -7.51
CA CYS A 15 1.21 -11.17 -8.18
C CYS A 15 1.07 -11.14 -9.71
N LYS A 16 0.16 -11.96 -10.27
CA LYS A 16 -0.08 -12.00 -11.71
C LYS A 16 -0.63 -10.67 -12.23
N ILE A 17 -1.62 -10.08 -11.56
CA ILE A 17 -2.17 -8.77 -11.93
C ILE A 17 -1.12 -7.67 -11.83
N LYS A 18 -0.34 -7.65 -10.74
CA LYS A 18 0.80 -6.72 -10.58
C LYS A 18 1.70 -6.75 -11.81
N LYS A 19 2.15 -7.95 -12.22
CA LYS A 19 3.06 -8.12 -13.37
C LYS A 19 2.42 -7.75 -14.70
N MET A 20 1.13 -8.00 -14.89
CA MET A 20 0.47 -7.75 -16.18
C MET A 20 0.05 -6.30 -16.38
N SER A 21 -0.22 -5.56 -15.31
CA SER A 21 -1.00 -4.31 -15.42
C SER A 21 -0.51 -3.13 -14.58
N ILE A 22 0.38 -3.35 -13.59
CA ILE A 22 0.78 -2.29 -12.64
C ILE A 22 2.31 -2.17 -12.54
N GLU A 23 3.05 -3.05 -13.19
CA GLU A 23 4.52 -3.06 -13.15
C GLU A 23 5.12 -1.71 -13.55
N TYR A 24 4.57 -1.07 -14.59
CA TYR A 24 5.02 0.26 -15.01
C TYR A 24 4.71 1.34 -13.98
N THR A 25 3.50 1.36 -13.42
CA THR A 25 3.12 2.33 -12.37
C THR A 25 3.96 2.16 -11.10
N ILE A 26 4.30 0.91 -10.76
CA ILE A 26 5.17 0.62 -9.61
C ILE A 26 6.61 1.07 -9.87
N ALA A 27 7.08 0.99 -11.12
CA ALA A 27 8.41 1.46 -11.48
C ALA A 27 8.58 2.98 -11.36
N GLU A 28 7.48 3.75 -11.33
CA GLU A 28 7.50 5.20 -11.06
C GLU A 28 7.60 5.53 -9.56
N LEU A 29 7.41 4.55 -8.66
CA LEU A 29 7.45 4.75 -7.21
C LEU A 29 8.86 4.53 -6.68
N HIS A 30 9.26 5.31 -5.68
CA HIS A 30 10.54 5.13 -4.98
C HIS A 30 10.55 3.84 -4.17
N PHE A 31 9.39 3.44 -3.65
CA PHE A 31 9.22 2.20 -2.91
C PHE A 31 7.82 1.65 -3.11
N TYR A 32 7.69 0.33 -3.17
CA TYR A 32 6.42 -0.37 -3.19
C TYR A 32 6.58 -1.74 -2.53
N ASP A 33 5.79 -2.00 -1.49
CA ASP A 33 5.65 -3.33 -0.92
C ASP A 33 4.20 -3.59 -0.49
N ARG A 34 3.85 -4.85 -0.27
CA ARG A 34 2.50 -5.26 0.10
C ARG A 34 2.50 -6.37 1.14
N TYR A 35 1.56 -6.27 2.08
CA TYR A 35 1.28 -7.31 3.06
C TYR A 35 -0.17 -7.77 2.91
N GLY A 36 -0.37 -8.92 2.25
CA GLY A 36 -1.71 -9.43 1.96
C GLY A 36 -2.52 -8.51 1.03
N ASP A 37 -3.41 -7.72 1.61
CA ASP A 37 -4.26 -6.72 0.94
C ASP A 37 -3.76 -5.28 1.14
N ASP A 38 -2.90 -5.04 2.13
CA ASP A 38 -2.37 -3.71 2.42
C ASP A 38 -1.16 -3.39 1.56
N ILE A 39 -1.10 -2.17 1.04
CA ILE A 39 -0.03 -1.67 0.17
C ILE A 39 0.65 -0.50 0.87
N PHE A 40 1.98 -0.50 0.87
CA PHE A 40 2.80 0.64 1.26
C PHE A 40 3.64 1.10 0.08
N CYS A 41 3.62 2.40 -0.19
CA CYS A 41 4.41 2.98 -1.27
C CYS A 41 4.99 4.34 -0.89
N LEU A 42 6.20 4.60 -1.38
CA LEU A 42 6.85 5.90 -1.33
C LEU A 42 6.82 6.52 -2.72
N THR A 43 6.39 7.77 -2.79
CA THR A 43 6.18 8.51 -4.04
C THR A 43 6.64 9.95 -3.86
N ASP A 44 6.93 10.64 -4.96
CA ASP A 44 7.23 12.08 -4.91
C ASP A 44 6.02 12.86 -4.38
N HIS A 45 6.29 13.95 -3.66
CA HIS A 45 5.25 14.85 -3.11
C HIS A 45 4.28 15.40 -4.16
N ASN A 46 4.70 15.45 -5.42
CA ASN A 46 3.88 15.96 -6.53
C ASN A 46 2.86 14.93 -7.05
N ILE A 47 2.98 13.67 -6.65
CA ILE A 47 2.09 12.62 -7.09
C ILE A 47 0.87 12.62 -6.17
N ASP A 48 -0.28 12.99 -6.73
CA ASP A 48 -1.55 12.91 -6.05
C ASP A 48 -1.91 11.45 -5.73
N THR A 49 -1.97 11.15 -4.43
CA THR A 49 -2.35 9.83 -3.90
C THR A 49 -3.72 9.36 -4.41
N GLU A 50 -4.66 10.28 -4.67
CA GLU A 50 -5.97 9.95 -5.22
C GLU A 50 -5.87 9.55 -6.70
N VAL A 51 -4.97 10.17 -7.47
CA VAL A 51 -4.69 9.75 -8.86
C VAL A 51 -4.08 8.36 -8.87
N LEU A 52 -3.13 8.07 -7.97
CA LEU A 52 -2.53 6.75 -7.84
C LEU A 52 -3.59 5.70 -7.47
N ALA A 53 -4.44 6.00 -6.48
CA ALA A 53 -5.54 5.12 -6.10
C ALA A 53 -6.51 4.87 -7.27
N ARG A 54 -6.86 5.91 -8.04
CA ARG A 54 -7.72 5.77 -9.23
C ARG A 54 -7.08 4.91 -10.33
N LYS A 55 -5.78 5.07 -10.58
CA LYS A 55 -5.02 4.21 -11.52
C LYS A 55 -5.01 2.75 -11.04
N LEU A 56 -4.81 2.51 -9.75
CA LEU A 56 -4.87 1.15 -9.19
C LEU A 56 -6.28 0.55 -9.30
N ASN A 57 -7.31 1.35 -9.01
CA ASN A 57 -8.70 0.93 -9.12
C ASN A 57 -9.15 0.62 -10.55
N SER A 58 -8.58 1.28 -11.57
CA SER A 58 -8.92 0.98 -12.98
C SER A 58 -8.38 -0.38 -13.42
N VAL A 59 -7.26 -0.82 -12.84
CA VAL A 59 -6.67 -2.14 -13.09
C VAL A 59 -7.42 -3.21 -12.28
N TYR A 60 -7.67 -2.92 -11.01
CA TYR A 60 -8.36 -3.83 -10.11
C TYR A 60 -9.89 -3.61 -10.15
N LEU A 61 -10.52 -3.93 -11.28
CA LEU A 61 -11.99 -3.79 -11.45
C LEU A 61 -12.85 -4.44 -10.35
N SER A 62 -12.30 -5.41 -9.63
CA SER A 62 -12.96 -6.15 -8.54
C SER A 62 -12.46 -5.82 -7.13
N LEU A 63 -11.40 -5.02 -6.97
CA LEU A 63 -10.86 -4.64 -5.66
C LEU A 63 -10.82 -3.11 -5.56
N LYS A 64 -11.59 -2.56 -4.61
CA LYS A 64 -11.51 -1.14 -4.28
C LYS A 64 -10.27 -0.88 -3.42
N VAL A 65 -9.30 -0.17 -3.99
CA VAL A 65 -8.13 0.36 -3.29
C VAL A 65 -8.49 1.73 -2.73
N SER A 66 -8.30 1.90 -1.41
CA SER A 66 -8.26 3.21 -0.75
C SER A 66 -6.80 3.58 -0.48
N ALA A 67 -6.44 4.84 -0.69
CA ALA A 67 -5.14 5.37 -0.31
C ALA A 67 -5.28 6.32 0.87
N GLU A 68 -4.29 6.31 1.74
CA GLU A 68 -4.18 7.22 2.87
C GLU A 68 -2.83 7.94 2.75
N PRO A 69 -2.81 9.27 2.57
CA PRO A 69 -1.57 10.01 2.51
C PRO A 69 -0.91 10.08 3.89
N GLU A 70 0.40 10.29 3.90
CA GLU A 70 1.13 10.69 5.09
C GLU A 70 0.55 12.02 5.64
N MET A 71 0.35 12.10 6.95
CA MET A 71 -0.12 13.31 7.63
C MET A 71 0.77 13.60 8.84
N ASN A 72 1.20 14.86 9.02
CA ASN A 72 2.08 15.27 10.11
C ASN A 72 3.38 14.45 10.21
N ASN A 73 3.97 14.12 9.06
CA ASN A 73 5.12 13.21 8.95
C ASN A 73 4.87 11.81 9.55
N GLU A 74 3.61 11.39 9.63
CA GLU A 74 3.22 10.09 10.14
C GLU A 74 2.36 9.33 9.13
N ILE A 75 2.59 8.02 9.05
CA ILE A 75 1.75 7.11 8.26
C ILE A 75 1.61 5.77 8.98
N GLY A 76 0.39 5.29 9.08
CA GLY A 76 0.09 3.97 9.63
C GLY A 76 0.23 2.89 8.56
N PHE A 77 0.93 1.81 8.88
CA PHE A 77 0.96 0.61 8.07
C PHE A 77 0.87 -0.63 8.97
N LEU A 78 -0.18 -1.44 8.79
CA LEU A 78 -0.53 -2.54 9.70
C LEU A 78 -0.66 -2.04 11.15
N ASP A 79 0.07 -2.66 12.08
CA ASP A 79 0.11 -2.30 13.51
C ASP A 79 1.28 -1.37 13.86
N VAL A 80 1.85 -0.66 12.88
CA VAL A 80 3.00 0.23 13.05
C VAL A 80 2.69 1.64 12.56
N LEU A 81 2.98 2.63 13.39
CA LEU A 81 3.03 4.04 12.98
C LEU A 81 4.49 4.37 12.65
N LEU A 82 4.72 4.79 11.42
CA LEU A 82 5.99 5.30 10.95
C LEU A 82 5.97 6.82 11.09
N HIS A 83 6.96 7.38 11.77
CA HIS A 83 7.14 8.83 11.89
C HIS A 83 8.47 9.23 11.29
N ARG A 84 8.44 10.08 10.25
CA ARG A 84 9.64 10.64 9.61
C ARG A 84 10.14 11.83 10.43
N GLN A 85 11.36 11.70 10.93
CA GLN A 85 12.06 12.74 11.68
C GLN A 85 12.71 13.76 10.75
N GLU A 86 13.10 14.91 11.31
CA GLU A 86 13.81 15.97 10.57
C GLU A 86 15.18 15.54 10.03
N ASP A 87 15.82 14.55 10.67
CA ASP A 87 17.11 13.96 10.28
C ASP A 87 16.95 12.79 9.29
N GLU A 88 15.77 12.64 8.68
CA GLU A 88 15.39 11.55 7.77
C GLU A 88 15.31 10.16 8.44
N ALA A 89 15.53 10.05 9.75
CA ALA A 89 15.33 8.80 10.45
C ALA A 89 13.84 8.44 10.53
N ILE A 90 13.53 7.14 10.49
CA ILE A 90 12.17 6.63 10.68
C ILE A 90 12.04 6.08 12.09
N GLN A 91 11.17 6.68 12.89
CA GLN A 91 10.79 6.16 14.19
C GLN A 91 9.52 5.31 14.06
N CYS A 92 9.57 4.09 14.60
CA CYS A 92 8.42 3.18 14.59
C CYS A 92 7.79 3.08 15.98
N ARG A 93 6.45 3.07 16.04
CA ARG A 93 5.69 2.88 17.29
C ARG A 93 4.56 1.89 17.05
N VAL A 94 4.12 1.22 18.10
CA VAL A 94 2.90 0.39 18.02
C VAL A 94 1.71 1.29 17.74
N PHE A 95 0.95 0.92 16.72
CA PHE A 95 -0.24 1.61 16.29
C PHE A 95 -1.36 0.62 16.16
N ARG A 96 -2.54 0.97 16.65
CA ARG A 96 -3.74 0.19 16.39
C ARG A 96 -4.75 1.12 15.78
N ARG A 97 -5.12 0.82 14.54
CA ARG A 97 -6.26 1.48 13.91
C ARG A 97 -7.49 1.19 14.77
N LYS A 98 -8.42 2.14 14.85
CA LYS A 98 -9.73 1.88 15.43
C LYS A 98 -10.38 0.77 14.61
N THR A 99 -10.43 -0.42 15.18
CA THR A 99 -11.37 -1.45 14.75
C THR A 99 -12.75 -1.06 15.28
N TRP A 100 -13.77 -1.39 14.49
CA TRP A 100 -15.19 -1.17 14.77
C TRP A 100 -15.59 -1.54 16.21
#